data_AF-A0A960VBG1-F1
#
_entry.id   AF-A0A960VBG1-F1
#
_cell.length_a   1.000
_cell.length_b   1.000
_cell.length_c   1.000
_cell.angle_alpha   90.00
_cell.angle_beta   90.00
_cell.angle_gamma   90.00
#
_symmetry.space_group_name_H-M   'P 1'
#
loop_
_entity.id
_entity.type
_entity.pdbx_description
1 polymer ?
#
loop_
_entity_poly.entity_id
_entity_poly.type
_entity_poly.pdbx_seq_one_letter_code
_entity_poly.pdbx_strand_id
1 'polypeptide(L)'
;MFDFLKRIFTYNNNTNFTELHSLCIDQGNLSKIQDLINSGINIEQKDNKGRTALFIALEFGNFEYFKLLLKSNANPNIQDEDGVTCLHIANSSSGYADFKELLLEHGADPKIKDKHGKTYLM
;
A
#
# COMPACT_ATOMS: atom_id res chain seq x y z
N MET A 1 -13.38 16.26 5.54
CA MET A 1 -13.04 17.15 4.40
C MET A 1 -11.62 17.73 4.51
N PHE A 2 -11.19 18.28 5.67
CA PHE A 2 -9.85 18.89 5.82
C PHE A 2 -8.66 17.90 5.87
N ASP A 3 -8.85 16.65 6.31
CA ASP A 3 -7.75 15.67 6.38
C ASP A 3 -7.29 15.15 5.01
N PHE A 4 -8.19 15.11 4.03
CA PHE A 4 -7.88 14.59 2.69
C PHE A 4 -6.84 15.46 1.98
N LEU A 5 -7.05 16.79 1.99
CA LEU A 5 -6.10 17.74 1.40
C LEU A 5 -4.76 17.73 2.14
N LYS A 6 -4.76 17.68 3.49
CA LYS A 6 -3.51 17.59 4.26
C LYS A 6 -2.72 16.32 3.94
N ARG A 7 -3.39 15.17 3.77
CA ARG A 7 -2.73 13.92 3.37
C ARG A 7 -2.10 14.08 1.99
N ILE A 8 -2.81 14.55 0.98
CA ILE A 8 -2.25 14.77 -0.38
C ILE A 8 -1.03 15.72 -0.35
N PHE A 9 -1.13 16.86 0.35
CA PHE A 9 0.01 17.78 0.49
C PHE A 9 1.22 17.16 1.19
N THR A 10 1.00 16.22 2.12
CA THR A 10 2.09 15.48 2.79
C THR A 10 2.84 14.57 1.82
N TYR A 11 2.15 14.00 0.82
CA TYR A 11 2.76 13.17 -0.22
C TYR A 11 3.44 13.97 -1.33
N ASN A 12 2.95 15.16 -1.67
CA ASN A 12 3.54 15.99 -2.74
C ASN A 12 4.95 16.52 -2.43
N ASN A 13 5.42 16.47 -1.17
CA ASN A 13 6.80 16.82 -0.82
C ASN A 13 7.76 15.61 -0.86
N ASN A 14 7.30 14.46 -1.35
CA ASN A 14 8.05 13.22 -1.38
C ASN A 14 8.63 13.00 -2.78
N THR A 15 9.95 13.19 -2.91
CA THR A 15 10.68 13.10 -4.18
C THR A 15 10.58 11.73 -4.86
N ASN A 16 10.32 10.66 -4.09
CA ASN A 16 10.17 9.30 -4.61
C ASN A 16 8.70 8.88 -4.78
N PHE A 17 7.75 9.80 -4.56
CA PHE A 17 6.34 9.55 -4.75
C PHE A 17 5.99 9.58 -6.24
N THR A 18 5.62 8.41 -6.78
CA THR A 18 5.37 8.24 -8.21
C THR A 18 3.90 8.43 -8.57
N GLU A 19 3.62 8.49 -9.87
CA GLU A 19 2.27 8.50 -10.41
C GLU A 19 1.44 7.31 -9.90
N LEU A 20 2.04 6.11 -9.80
CA LEU A 20 1.38 4.92 -9.24
C LEU A 20 0.86 5.16 -7.82
N HIS A 21 1.64 5.83 -6.97
CA HIS A 21 1.21 6.14 -5.61
C HIS A 21 0.05 7.14 -5.62
N SER A 22 0.11 8.17 -6.48
CA SER A 22 -0.95 9.18 -6.58
C SER A 22 -2.30 8.61 -7.04
N LEU A 23 -2.28 7.67 -8.00
CA LEU A 23 -3.48 6.98 -8.48
C LEU A 23 -4.15 6.16 -7.37
N CYS A 24 -3.36 5.63 -6.45
CA CYS A 24 -3.86 4.90 -5.28
C CYS A 24 -4.49 5.80 -4.21
N ILE A 25 -4.36 7.13 -4.32
CA ILE A 25 -5.05 8.10 -3.46
C ILE A 25 -6.35 8.55 -4.12
N ASP A 26 -6.27 9.02 -5.35
CA ASP A 26 -7.33 9.80 -5.99
C ASP A 26 -8.48 8.97 -6.57
N GLN A 27 -8.57 7.67 -6.23
CA GLN A 27 -9.58 6.73 -6.77
C GLN A 27 -9.76 6.92 -8.28
N GLY A 28 -8.64 7.08 -8.99
CA GLY A 28 -8.64 7.45 -10.40
C GLY A 28 -9.28 6.39 -11.29
N ASN A 29 -9.03 6.46 -12.58
CA ASN A 29 -9.48 5.42 -13.50
C ASN A 29 -8.61 4.15 -13.33
N LEU A 30 -9.20 3.03 -12.91
CA LEU A 30 -8.54 1.72 -12.79
C LEU A 30 -7.84 1.27 -14.09
N SER A 31 -8.30 1.72 -15.26
CA SER A 31 -7.61 1.46 -16.52
C SER A 31 -6.21 2.09 -16.57
N LYS A 32 -6.04 3.30 -15.99
CA LYS A 32 -4.74 4.00 -16.02
C LYS A 32 -3.66 3.26 -15.25
N ILE A 33 -3.99 2.69 -14.09
CA ILE A 33 -3.02 1.92 -13.31
C ILE A 33 -2.61 0.64 -14.05
N GLN A 34 -3.53 0.00 -14.78
CA GLN A 34 -3.19 -1.15 -15.63
C GLN A 34 -2.26 -0.75 -16.78
N ASP A 35 -2.52 0.37 -17.44
CA ASP A 35 -1.65 0.90 -18.50
C ASP A 35 -0.25 1.22 -17.96
N LEU A 36 -0.17 1.87 -16.78
CA LEU A 36 1.09 2.14 -16.11
C LEU A 36 1.86 0.84 -15.81
N ILE A 37 1.20 -0.16 -15.22
CA ILE A 37 1.81 -1.46 -14.94
C ILE A 37 2.32 -2.12 -16.23
N ASN A 38 1.52 -2.09 -17.30
CA ASN A 38 1.89 -2.65 -18.60
C ASN A 38 3.05 -1.90 -19.27
N SER A 39 3.25 -0.63 -18.94
CA SER A 39 4.41 0.16 -19.42
C SER A 39 5.74 -0.24 -18.76
N GLY A 40 5.71 -1.15 -17.79
CA GLY A 40 6.90 -1.67 -17.12
C GLY A 40 7.41 -0.81 -15.97
N ILE A 41 6.53 -0.01 -15.34
CA ILE A 41 6.91 0.71 -14.13
C ILE A 41 7.33 -0.25 -13.01
N ASN A 42 8.17 0.24 -12.11
CA ASN A 42 8.48 -0.47 -10.89
C ASN A 42 7.29 -0.36 -9.90
N ILE A 43 6.48 -1.42 -9.79
CA ILE A 43 5.37 -1.52 -8.83
C ILE A 43 5.86 -1.42 -7.38
N GLU A 44 7.09 -1.87 -7.12
CA GLU A 44 7.72 -1.87 -5.79
C GLU A 44 8.51 -0.60 -5.50
N GLN A 45 8.36 0.44 -6.33
CA GLN A 45 8.97 1.73 -6.03
C GLN A 45 8.48 2.20 -4.67
N LYS A 46 9.43 2.52 -3.80
CA LYS A 46 9.15 3.03 -2.47
C LYS A 46 9.16 4.55 -2.46
N ASP A 47 8.25 5.12 -1.69
CA ASP A 47 8.24 6.52 -1.31
C ASP A 47 9.33 6.80 -0.23
N ASN A 48 9.53 8.05 0.17
CA ASN A 48 10.52 8.43 1.19
C ASN A 48 10.30 7.80 2.58
N LYS A 49 9.13 7.21 2.85
CA LYS A 49 8.85 6.45 4.09
C LYS A 49 8.99 4.94 3.90
N GLY A 50 9.54 4.50 2.76
CA GLY A 50 9.69 3.09 2.44
C GLY A 50 8.39 2.40 1.98
N ARG A 51 7.31 3.14 1.76
CA ARG A 51 6.00 2.57 1.42
C ARG A 51 5.84 2.43 -0.09
N THR A 52 5.19 1.36 -0.53
CA THR A 52 4.84 1.14 -1.94
C THR A 52 3.44 1.64 -2.26
N ALA A 53 3.04 1.57 -3.53
CA ALA A 53 1.67 1.87 -3.94
C ALA A 53 0.63 0.98 -3.22
N LEU A 54 0.98 -0.28 -2.91
CA LEU A 54 0.12 -1.19 -2.16
C LEU A 54 -0.17 -0.67 -0.74
N PHE A 55 0.83 -0.09 -0.08
CA PHE A 55 0.65 0.58 1.21
C PHE A 55 -0.32 1.75 1.10
N ILE A 56 -0.13 2.60 0.10
CA ILE A 56 -0.96 3.79 -0.07
C ILE A 56 -2.41 3.40 -0.35
N ALA A 57 -2.65 2.40 -1.20
CA ALA A 57 -4.00 1.91 -1.46
C ALA A 57 -4.70 1.42 -0.18
N LEU A 58 -4.00 0.70 0.70
CA LEU A 58 -4.52 0.27 2.00
C LEU A 58 -4.78 1.46 2.94
N GLU A 59 -3.84 2.38 3.06
CA GLU A 59 -3.92 3.53 3.97
C GLU A 59 -5.09 4.46 3.64
N PHE A 60 -5.46 4.54 2.37
CA PHE A 60 -6.62 5.30 1.89
C PHE A 60 -7.89 4.46 1.75
N GLY A 61 -7.84 3.16 2.05
CA GLY A 61 -9.00 2.26 1.98
C GLY A 61 -9.47 1.96 0.56
N ASN A 62 -8.61 2.13 -0.45
CA ASN A 62 -8.93 1.92 -1.85
C ASN A 62 -8.79 0.45 -2.24
N PHE A 63 -9.79 -0.35 -1.87
CA PHE A 63 -9.78 -1.81 -1.98
C PHE A 63 -9.58 -2.32 -3.42
N GLU A 64 -10.24 -1.71 -4.42
CA GLU A 64 -10.10 -2.15 -5.82
C GLU A 64 -8.68 -1.95 -6.36
N TYR A 65 -8.04 -0.84 -5.99
CA TYR A 65 -6.64 -0.57 -6.34
C TYR A 65 -5.69 -1.54 -5.65
N PHE A 66 -5.93 -1.80 -4.37
CA PHE A 66 -5.17 -2.75 -3.59
C PHE A 66 -5.23 -4.16 -4.19
N LYS A 67 -6.44 -4.60 -4.55
CA LYS A 67 -6.67 -5.89 -5.22
C LYS A 67 -5.99 -5.97 -6.58
N LEU A 68 -6.04 -4.90 -7.38
CA LEU A 68 -5.39 -4.87 -8.69
C LEU A 68 -3.86 -4.96 -8.57
N LEU A 69 -3.27 -4.25 -7.61
CA LEU A 69 -1.83 -4.29 -7.35
C LEU A 69 -1.38 -5.71 -6.97
N LEU A 70 -2.08 -6.38 -6.06
CA LEU A 70 -1.79 -7.76 -5.68
C LEU A 70 -1.92 -8.74 -6.86
N LYS A 71 -2.96 -8.58 -7.69
CA LYS A 71 -3.12 -9.35 -8.94
C LYS A 71 -2.01 -9.09 -9.96
N SER A 72 -1.36 -7.94 -9.85
CA SER A 72 -0.21 -7.55 -10.68
C SER A 72 1.13 -7.92 -10.03
N ASN A 73 1.12 -8.90 -9.10
CA ASN A 73 2.28 -9.42 -8.38
C ASN A 73 2.98 -8.41 -7.48
N ALA A 74 2.28 -7.40 -6.97
CA ALA A 74 2.82 -6.54 -5.91
C ALA A 74 3.18 -7.39 -4.68
N ASN A 75 4.38 -7.18 -4.12
CA ASN A 75 4.87 -7.94 -2.97
C ASN A 75 4.23 -7.44 -1.65
N PRO A 76 3.37 -8.24 -0.99
CA PRO A 76 2.70 -7.82 0.24
C PRO A 76 3.63 -7.74 1.47
N ASN A 77 4.85 -8.27 1.35
CA ASN A 77 5.81 -8.42 2.46
C ASN A 77 6.82 -7.28 2.55
N ILE A 78 6.72 -6.28 1.68
CA ILE A 78 7.60 -5.12 1.77
C ILE A 78 7.35 -4.40 3.08
N GLN A 79 8.47 -4.08 3.75
CA GLN A 79 8.47 -3.27 4.94
C GLN A 79 8.70 -1.81 4.59
N ASP A 80 7.97 -0.94 5.28
CA ASP A 80 8.23 0.50 5.30
C ASP A 80 9.46 0.83 6.14
N GLU A 81 9.73 2.11 6.34
CA GLU A 81 10.88 2.53 7.13
C GLU A 81 10.83 2.03 8.57
N ASP A 82 9.67 1.75 9.16
CA ASP A 82 9.52 1.26 10.53
C ASP A 82 9.47 -0.26 10.66
N GLY A 83 9.70 -0.98 9.55
CA GLY A 83 9.58 -2.44 9.53
C GLY A 83 8.12 -2.90 9.45
N VAL A 84 7.16 -2.00 9.34
CA VAL A 84 5.74 -2.34 9.26
C VAL A 84 5.45 -2.87 7.86
N THR A 85 4.57 -3.87 7.75
CA THR A 85 4.04 -4.39 6.48
C THR A 85 2.57 -3.99 6.30
N CYS A 86 2.01 -4.16 5.10
CA CYS A 86 0.57 -3.99 4.89
C CYS A 86 -0.27 -4.84 5.85
N LEU A 87 0.20 -6.05 6.22
CA LEU A 87 -0.52 -6.94 7.13
C LEU A 87 -0.60 -6.38 8.56
N HIS A 88 0.44 -5.69 9.03
CA HIS A 88 0.41 -4.97 10.31
C HIS A 88 -0.66 -3.88 10.31
N ILE A 89 -0.70 -3.04 9.26
CA ILE A 89 -1.67 -1.95 9.14
C ILE A 89 -3.10 -2.50 9.04
N ALA A 90 -3.32 -3.51 8.20
CA ALA A 90 -4.64 -4.10 8.00
C ALA A 90 -5.17 -4.77 9.30
N ASN A 91 -4.30 -5.12 10.26
CA ASN A 91 -4.72 -5.62 11.55
C ASN A 91 -5.11 -4.57 12.59
N SER A 92 -4.73 -3.31 12.39
CA SER A 92 -5.04 -2.22 13.32
C SER A 92 -6.53 -1.88 13.44
N SER A 93 -7.36 -2.31 12.48
CA SER A 93 -8.79 -1.98 12.43
C SER A 93 -9.65 -3.18 12.00
N SER A 94 -10.84 -3.30 12.59
CA SER A 94 -11.84 -4.30 12.18
C SER A 94 -12.39 -4.04 10.77
N GLY A 95 -12.35 -2.78 10.31
CA GLY A 95 -12.80 -2.39 8.96
C GLY A 95 -11.88 -2.84 7.82
N TYR A 96 -10.74 -3.46 8.12
CA TYR A 96 -9.78 -3.95 7.13
C TYR A 96 -9.71 -5.48 7.05
N ALA A 97 -10.79 -6.17 7.44
CA ALA A 97 -10.90 -7.63 7.35
C ALA A 97 -10.62 -8.14 5.92
N ASP A 98 -11.26 -7.55 4.92
CA ASP A 98 -11.11 -7.96 3.52
C ASP A 98 -9.67 -7.73 3.00
N PHE A 99 -9.02 -6.64 3.43
CA PHE A 99 -7.62 -6.39 3.08
C PHE A 99 -6.69 -7.43 3.70
N LYS A 100 -6.93 -7.81 4.96
CA LYS A 100 -6.15 -8.86 5.64
C LYS A 100 -6.29 -10.20 4.95
N GLU A 101 -7.51 -10.60 4.63
CA GLU A 101 -7.78 -11.86 3.93
C GLU A 101 -7.05 -11.87 2.58
N LEU A 102 -7.20 -10.82 1.79
CA LEU A 102 -6.58 -10.72 0.48
C LEU A 102 -5.04 -10.71 0.55
N LEU A 103 -4.45 -10.07 1.56
CA LEU A 103 -3.01 -10.12 1.82
C LEU A 103 -2.53 -11.55 2.08
N LEU A 104 -3.22 -12.29 2.94
CA LEU A 104 -2.86 -13.66 3.28
C LEU A 104 -3.02 -14.59 2.08
N GLU A 105 -4.07 -14.40 1.27
CA GLU A 105 -4.26 -15.13 0.00
C GLU A 105 -3.11 -14.91 -1.00
N HIS A 106 -2.51 -13.71 -1.00
CA HIS A 106 -1.40 -13.35 -1.88
C HIS A 106 -0.02 -13.54 -1.22
N GLY A 107 0.06 -14.33 -0.14
CA GLY A 107 1.34 -14.75 0.44
C GLY A 107 1.98 -13.74 1.40
N ALA A 108 1.18 -12.87 2.03
CA ALA A 108 1.68 -12.08 3.15
C ALA A 108 2.15 -13.00 4.29
N ASP A 109 3.37 -12.81 4.77
CA ASP A 109 3.98 -13.60 5.82
C ASP A 109 3.58 -13.04 7.20
N PRO A 110 2.78 -13.79 7.99
CA PRO A 110 2.37 -13.38 9.33
C PRO A 110 3.52 -13.28 10.34
N LYS A 111 4.72 -13.78 10.01
CA LYS A 111 5.87 -13.85 10.91
C LYS A 111 6.83 -12.68 10.78
N ILE A 112 6.65 -11.80 9.79
CA ILE A 112 7.48 -10.60 9.65
C ILE A 112 7.30 -9.73 10.90
N LYS A 113 8.43 -9.26 11.42
CA LYS A 113 8.48 -8.40 12.59
C LYS A 113 8.79 -6.97 12.20
N ASP A 114 8.11 -6.02 12.81
CA ASP A 114 8.49 -4.61 12.76
C ASP A 114 9.81 -4.34 13.51
N LYS A 115 10.28 -3.09 13.49
CA LYS A 115 11.49 -2.69 14.23
C LYS A 115 11.40 -2.90 15.75
N HIS A 116 10.19 -3.05 16.30
CA HIS A 116 9.97 -3.32 17.71
C HIS A 116 9.89 -4.83 18.02
N GLY A 117 10.08 -5.68 17.01
CA GLY A 117 10.02 -7.13 17.15
C GLY A 117 8.60 -7.69 17.19
N LYS A 118 7.59 -6.87 16.88
CA LYS A 118 6.18 -7.27 16.88
C LYS A 118 5.77 -7.81 15.52
N THR A 119 5.03 -8.92 15.53
CA THR A 119 4.30 -9.42 14.35
C THR A 119 2.94 -8.74 14.24
N TYR A 120 2.21 -8.93 13.14
CA TYR A 120 0.88 -8.34 12.97
C TYR A 120 -0.14 -8.69 14.08
N LEU A 121 0.06 -9.79 14.82
CA LEU A 121 -0.80 -10.24 15.94
C LEU A 121 -0.50 -9.59 17.30
N MET A 122 0.62 -8.88 17.46
CA MET A 122 1.16 -8.38 18.76
C MET A 122 1.12 -6.86 18.85
#